data_AF-A0A4R2J4D4-F1
#
_entry.id   AF-A0A4R2J4D4-F1
#
_cell.length_a   1.000
_cell.length_b   1.000
_cell.length_c   1.000
_cell.angle_alpha   90.00
_cell.angle_beta   90.00
_cell.angle_gamma   90.00
#
_symmetry.space_group_name_H-M   'P 1'
#
loop_
_entity.id
_entity.type
_entity.pdbx_description
1 polymer ?
#
loop_
_entity_poly.entity_id
_entity_poly.type
_entity_poly.pdbx_seq_one_letter_code
_entity_poly.pdbx_strand_id
1 'polypeptide(L)'
;MTASIAAAPRAPQRRLLGTRRTRIGLLNATPIVVYLLALFVFPILSTLLLSLKAANGSLTLHWYVDALTGSNLAVLLTTLRVSAETAVISLVVGFVLASAECRLRPLWAGLIMLVVVVPHFISALVRTYGWIILLGEHGVVNQVMTDLWVPGAPFQLLYNELGVIIGTSSVMLPYTVLVLYGAMRGVDRRCSPRPPAWAPDGW
;
A
#
# COMPACT_ATOMS: atom_id res chain seq x y z
N MET A 1 68.36 0.77 15.44
CA MET A 1 67.70 0.81 14.12
C MET A 1 66.41 0.00 14.22
N THR A 2 65.33 0.52 14.81
CA THR A 2 64.28 1.39 14.21
C THR A 2 63.45 0.70 13.13
N ALA A 3 62.35 0.07 13.54
CA ALA A 3 61.10 0.06 12.79
C ALA A 3 59.94 -0.17 13.77
N SER A 4 59.60 0.90 14.50
CA SER A 4 58.34 1.03 15.23
C SER A 4 57.22 0.98 14.21
N ILE A 5 56.50 -0.14 14.13
CA ILE A 5 55.28 -0.26 13.35
C ILE A 5 54.22 0.58 14.06
N ALA A 6 54.07 1.81 13.59
CA ALA A 6 53.03 2.72 14.02
C ALA A 6 51.66 2.07 13.77
N ALA A 7 50.95 1.79 14.87
CA ALA A 7 49.56 1.39 14.85
C ALA A 7 48.72 2.49 14.19
N ALA A 8 48.02 2.15 13.11
CA ALA A 8 47.02 3.03 12.51
C ALA A 8 45.85 3.19 13.50
N PRO A 9 45.44 4.42 13.86
CA PRO A 9 44.26 4.63 14.69
C PRO A 9 43.01 4.31 13.86
N ARG A 10 42.30 3.22 14.21
CA ARG A 10 40.94 2.98 13.73
C ARG A 10 39.98 3.87 14.51
N ALA A 11 39.33 4.81 13.83
CA ALA A 11 38.16 5.51 14.34
C ALA A 11 37.23 5.85 13.16
N PRO A 12 35.92 6.12 13.37
CA PRO A 12 35.05 5.83 14.53
C PRO A 12 33.66 5.34 14.10
N GLN A 13 33.05 4.30 14.68
CA GLN A 13 31.61 4.04 14.38
C GLN A 13 30.94 3.06 15.35
N ARG A 14 30.77 3.44 16.61
CA ARG A 14 29.84 2.74 17.53
C ARG A 14 29.68 3.53 18.82
N ARG A 15 28.79 4.53 18.83
CA ARG A 15 28.08 5.07 20.02
C ARG A 15 27.42 6.41 19.66
N LEU A 16 26.25 6.37 19.01
CA LEU A 16 25.37 7.54 18.85
C LEU A 16 24.09 7.46 19.70
N LEU A 17 24.04 6.53 20.67
CA LEU A 17 22.91 6.39 21.60
C LEU A 17 23.28 6.69 23.06
N GLY A 18 24.37 7.44 23.28
CA GLY A 18 24.93 7.69 24.61
C GLY A 18 25.15 9.15 24.96
N THR A 19 24.63 10.10 24.19
CA THR A 19 24.83 11.53 24.47
C THR A 19 23.64 12.06 25.27
N ARG A 20 23.90 12.90 26.29
CA ARG A 20 22.90 13.57 27.15
C ARG A 20 21.74 14.19 26.34
N ARG A 21 22.04 14.66 25.13
CA ARG A 21 21.12 15.25 24.14
C ARG A 21 20.07 14.25 23.61
N THR A 22 20.45 13.00 23.36
CA THR A 22 19.53 11.92 22.94
C THR A 22 18.59 11.53 24.06
N ARG A 23 19.09 11.52 25.32
CA ARG A 23 18.30 11.19 26.52
C ARG A 23 17.26 12.27 26.84
N ILE A 24 17.61 13.54 26.67
CA ILE A 24 16.67 14.68 26.81
C ILE A 24 15.64 14.69 25.67
N GLY A 25 16.06 14.40 24.44
CA GLY A 25 15.15 14.25 23.29
C GLY A 25 14.13 13.13 23.49
N LEU A 26 14.58 11.96 23.98
CA LEU A 26 13.69 10.84 24.35
C LEU A 26 12.73 11.23 25.48
N LEU A 27 13.22 11.91 26.53
CA LEU A 27 12.37 12.34 27.65
C LEU A 27 11.26 13.31 27.22
N ASN A 28 11.57 14.23 26.30
CA ASN A 28 10.60 15.17 25.74
C ASN A 28 9.62 14.51 24.77
N ALA A 29 10.02 13.41 24.13
CA ALA A 29 9.14 12.59 23.28
C ALA A 29 8.24 11.65 24.12
N THR A 30 8.60 11.33 25.37
CA THR A 30 7.81 10.47 26.26
C THR A 30 6.34 10.91 26.39
N PRO A 31 5.98 12.18 26.68
CA PRO A 31 4.58 12.56 26.85
C PRO A 31 3.75 12.36 25.58
N ILE A 32 4.31 12.67 24.40
CA ILE A 32 3.59 12.48 23.14
C ILE A 32 3.44 11.00 22.78
N VAL A 33 4.45 10.18 23.07
CA VAL A 33 4.38 8.72 22.84
C VAL A 33 3.38 8.08 23.80
N VAL A 34 3.41 8.43 25.09
CA VAL A 34 2.43 7.92 26.06
C VAL A 34 1.01 8.35 25.71
N TYR A 35 0.83 9.59 25.28
CA TYR A 35 -0.47 10.08 24.82
C TYR A 35 -0.98 9.31 23.59
N LEU A 36 -0.14 9.13 22.56
CA LEU A 36 -0.51 8.38 21.36
C LEU A 36 -0.80 6.90 21.67
N LEU A 37 0.02 6.29 22.53
CA LEU A 37 -0.21 4.91 22.97
C LEU A 37 -1.50 4.81 23.75
N ALA A 38 -1.77 5.69 24.71
CA ALA A 38 -3.02 5.67 25.45
C ALA A 38 -4.21 5.84 24.49
N LEU A 39 -4.16 6.81 23.57
CA LEU A 39 -5.26 7.11 22.66
C LEU A 39 -5.54 5.97 21.67
N PHE A 40 -4.51 5.27 21.16
CA PHE A 40 -4.70 4.17 20.21
C PHE A 40 -4.87 2.81 20.88
N VAL A 41 -4.06 2.49 21.90
CA VAL A 41 -4.08 1.18 22.56
C VAL A 41 -5.33 1.02 23.41
N PHE A 42 -5.80 2.09 24.08
CA PHE A 42 -7.01 2.03 24.89
C PHE A 42 -8.27 1.57 24.13
N PRO A 43 -8.66 2.16 22.97
CA PRO A 43 -9.83 1.71 22.24
C PRO A 43 -9.63 0.31 21.67
N ILE A 44 -8.45 -0.02 21.14
CA ILE A 44 -8.16 -1.38 20.62
C ILE A 44 -8.34 -2.42 21.74
N LEU A 45 -7.75 -2.15 22.91
CA LEU A 45 -7.87 -3.04 24.06
C LEU A 45 -9.31 -3.12 24.56
N SER A 46 -10.04 -2.00 24.57
CA SER A 46 -11.45 -1.95 24.96
C SER A 46 -12.32 -2.79 24.03
N THR A 47 -12.13 -2.67 22.71
CA THR A 47 -12.85 -3.48 21.71
C THR A 47 -12.47 -4.96 21.82
N LEU A 48 -11.20 -5.28 22.09
CA LEU A 48 -10.75 -6.66 22.29
C LEU A 48 -11.38 -7.28 23.54
N LEU A 49 -11.40 -6.55 24.65
CA LEU A 49 -12.04 -6.99 25.89
C LEU A 49 -13.56 -7.13 25.72
N LEU A 50 -14.18 -6.28 24.91
CA LEU A 50 -15.60 -6.38 24.56
C LEU A 50 -15.89 -7.63 23.70
N SER A 51 -15.00 -7.95 22.75
CA SER A 51 -15.10 -9.15 21.91
C SER A 51 -15.06 -10.47 22.71
N LEU A 52 -14.49 -10.45 23.92
CA LEU A 52 -14.41 -11.61 24.81
C LEU A 52 -15.53 -11.64 25.85
N LYS A 53 -16.35 -10.60 25.96
CA LYS A 53 -17.44 -10.53 26.94
C LYS A 53 -18.79 -10.80 26.28
N ALA A 54 -19.56 -11.70 26.86
CA ALA A 54 -20.96 -11.90 26.51
C ALA A 54 -21.86 -10.81 27.09
N ALA A 55 -23.11 -10.71 26.63
CA ALA A 55 -24.10 -9.75 27.13
C ALA A 55 -24.36 -9.87 28.65
N ASN A 56 -24.05 -11.02 29.25
CA ASN A 56 -24.19 -11.31 30.69
C ASN A 56 -22.90 -11.06 31.50
N GLY A 57 -21.83 -10.54 30.88
CA GLY A 57 -20.54 -10.28 31.54
C GLY A 57 -19.62 -11.48 31.69
N SER A 58 -20.01 -12.68 31.24
CA SER A 58 -19.14 -13.85 31.21
C SER A 58 -18.13 -13.79 30.05
N LEU A 59 -16.98 -14.45 30.21
CA LEU A 59 -16.02 -14.63 29.12
C LEU A 59 -16.59 -15.64 28.12
N THR A 60 -16.72 -15.24 26.84
CA THR A 60 -17.24 -16.07 25.76
C THR A 60 -16.34 -16.06 24.53
N LEU A 61 -16.30 -17.19 23.82
CA LEU A 61 -15.71 -17.30 22.49
C LEU A 61 -16.75 -17.44 21.38
N HIS A 62 -18.04 -17.33 21.71
CA HIS A 62 -19.15 -17.58 20.78
C HIS A 62 -19.05 -16.71 19.51
N TRP A 63 -18.66 -15.43 19.64
CA TRP A 63 -18.46 -14.52 18.50
C TRP A 63 -17.42 -15.00 17.50
N TYR A 64 -16.36 -15.68 17.95
CA TYR A 64 -15.32 -16.24 17.08
C TYR A 64 -15.81 -17.51 16.38
N VAL A 65 -16.59 -18.34 17.07
CA VAL A 65 -17.22 -19.53 16.48
C VAL A 65 -18.26 -19.12 15.44
N ASP A 66 -19.09 -18.11 15.73
CA ASP A 66 -20.09 -17.57 14.81
C ASP A 66 -19.45 -16.88 13.60
N ALA A 67 -18.29 -16.23 13.77
CA ALA A 67 -17.55 -15.66 12.65
C ALA A 67 -17.03 -16.74 11.68
N LEU A 68 -16.72 -17.94 12.20
CA LEU A 68 -16.19 -19.07 11.44
C LEU A 68 -17.26 -20.08 11.00
N THR A 69 -18.54 -19.81 11.27
CA THR A 69 -19.64 -20.72 10.93
C THR A 69 -20.71 -20.02 10.08
N GLY A 70 -21.49 -20.82 9.35
CA GLY A 70 -22.64 -20.34 8.56
C GLY A 70 -22.31 -19.30 7.49
N SER A 71 -23.17 -18.29 7.35
CA SER A 71 -23.07 -17.23 6.33
C SER A 71 -21.88 -16.30 6.51
N ASN A 72 -21.39 -16.13 7.75
CA ASN A 72 -20.26 -15.25 8.04
C ASN A 72 -18.97 -15.77 7.39
N LEU A 73 -18.75 -17.09 7.43
CA LEU A 73 -17.63 -17.72 6.75
C LEU A 73 -17.71 -17.52 5.23
N ALA A 74 -18.90 -17.61 4.64
CA ALA A 74 -19.08 -17.37 3.21
C ALA A 74 -18.71 -15.93 2.83
N VAL A 75 -19.16 -14.93 3.60
CA VAL A 75 -18.78 -13.52 3.39
C VAL A 75 -17.28 -13.31 3.57
N LEU A 76 -16.66 -13.96 4.57
CA LEU A 76 -15.21 -13.91 4.78
C LEU A 76 -14.43 -14.49 3.58
N LEU A 77 -14.88 -15.62 3.05
CA LEU A 77 -14.25 -16.25 1.88
C LEU A 77 -14.44 -15.41 0.63
N THR A 78 -15.63 -14.83 0.41
CA THR A 78 -15.87 -13.91 -0.70
C THR A 78 -14.99 -12.67 -0.60
N THR A 79 -14.85 -12.06 0.57
CA THR A 79 -13.98 -10.88 0.75
C THR A 79 -12.50 -11.22 0.57
N LEU A 80 -12.04 -12.38 1.06
CA LEU A 80 -10.69 -12.87 0.81
C LEU A 80 -10.44 -13.12 -0.69
N ARG A 81 -11.40 -13.74 -1.38
CA ARG A 81 -11.31 -13.98 -2.82
C ARG A 81 -11.26 -12.66 -3.60
N VAL A 82 -12.19 -11.75 -3.36
CA VAL A 82 -12.26 -10.44 -4.04
C VAL A 82 -11.01 -9.61 -3.79
N SER A 83 -10.49 -9.59 -2.56
CA SER A 83 -9.25 -8.87 -2.24
C SER A 83 -8.02 -9.51 -2.89
N ALA A 84 -7.96 -10.85 -2.97
CA ALA A 84 -6.89 -11.55 -3.70
C ALA A 84 -6.93 -11.25 -5.21
N GLU A 85 -8.12 -11.33 -5.84
CA GLU A 85 -8.30 -10.98 -7.25
C GLU A 85 -7.90 -9.52 -7.53
N THR A 86 -8.33 -8.60 -6.67
CA THR A 86 -7.97 -7.17 -6.75
C THR A 86 -6.46 -6.94 -6.57
N ALA A 87 -5.82 -7.68 -5.66
CA ALA A 87 -4.38 -7.59 -5.45
C ALA A 87 -3.61 -8.07 -6.69
N VAL A 88 -4.02 -9.19 -7.29
CA VAL A 88 -3.40 -9.71 -8.52
C VAL A 88 -3.58 -8.73 -9.68
N ILE A 89 -4.78 -8.21 -9.89
CA ILE A 89 -5.05 -7.24 -10.96
C ILE A 89 -4.22 -5.96 -10.76
N SER A 90 -4.22 -5.41 -9.55
CA SER A 90 -3.46 -4.18 -9.27
C SER A 90 -1.95 -4.40 -9.36
N LEU A 91 -1.45 -5.59 -9.02
CA LEU A 91 -0.05 -5.97 -9.17
C LEU A 91 0.34 -6.07 -10.65
N VAL A 92 -0.46 -6.75 -11.48
CA VAL A 92 -0.18 -6.89 -12.91
C VAL A 92 -0.19 -5.53 -13.60
N VAL A 93 -1.24 -4.74 -13.41
CA VAL A 93 -1.36 -3.40 -14.00
C VAL A 93 -0.26 -2.47 -13.49
N GLY A 94 -0.02 -2.47 -12.17
CA GLY A 94 1.03 -1.67 -11.55
C GLY A 94 2.43 -2.05 -12.03
N PHE A 95 2.69 -3.34 -12.25
CA PHE A 95 3.96 -3.82 -12.79
C PHE A 95 4.18 -3.37 -14.23
N VAL A 96 3.15 -3.49 -15.08
CA VAL A 96 3.22 -2.99 -16.46
C VAL A 96 3.50 -1.49 -16.48
N LEU A 97 2.77 -0.70 -15.68
CA LEU A 97 2.97 0.75 -15.57
C LEU A 97 4.37 1.12 -15.06
N ALA A 98 4.80 0.54 -13.94
CA ALA A 98 6.11 0.82 -13.37
C ALA A 98 7.26 0.40 -14.32
N SER A 99 7.11 -0.72 -15.03
CA SER A 99 8.08 -1.16 -16.02
C SER A 99 8.17 -0.22 -17.22
N ALA A 100 7.06 0.40 -17.62
CA ALA A 100 7.03 1.43 -18.66
C ALA A 100 7.70 2.73 -18.18
N GLU A 101 7.46 3.15 -16.95
CA GLU A 101 8.11 4.32 -16.34
C GLU A 101 9.64 4.19 -16.26
N CYS A 102 10.15 2.99 -15.97
CA CYS A 102 11.60 2.74 -15.94
C CYS A 102 12.28 2.94 -17.30
N ARG A 103 11.56 2.82 -18.42
CA ARG A 103 12.10 3.00 -19.77
C ARG A 103 12.03 4.44 -20.26
N LEU A 104 11.31 5.32 -19.55
CA LEU A 104 11.09 6.69 -19.95
C LEU A 104 12.14 7.65 -19.38
N ARG A 105 12.30 8.82 -20.03
CA ARG A 105 13.17 9.88 -19.50
C ARG A 105 12.66 10.32 -18.11
N PRO A 106 13.54 10.75 -17.20
CA PRO A 106 13.18 11.02 -15.80
C PRO A 106 12.03 12.03 -15.63
N LEU A 107 11.90 13.00 -16.55
CA LEU A 107 10.81 13.99 -16.51
C LEU A 107 9.44 13.37 -16.84
N TRP A 108 9.39 12.45 -17.82
CA TRP A 108 8.16 11.75 -18.20
C TRP A 108 7.75 10.73 -17.16
N ALA A 109 8.70 10.00 -16.56
CA ALA A 109 8.42 9.10 -15.44
C ALA A 109 7.80 9.85 -14.25
N GLY A 110 8.36 11.02 -13.88
CA GLY A 110 7.78 11.87 -12.83
C GLY A 110 6.38 12.39 -13.15
N LEU A 111 6.09 12.69 -14.42
CA LEU A 111 4.78 13.18 -14.85
C LEU A 111 3.71 12.07 -14.83
N ILE A 112 4.04 10.86 -15.29
CA ILE A 112 3.11 9.71 -15.18
C ILE A 112 2.83 9.41 -13.71
N MET A 113 3.86 9.40 -12.88
CA MET A 113 3.69 9.18 -11.44
C MET A 113 2.82 10.25 -10.79
N LEU A 114 2.97 11.52 -11.20
CA LEU A 114 2.07 12.60 -10.79
C LEU A 114 0.62 12.32 -11.22
N VAL A 115 0.38 11.95 -12.47
CA VAL A 115 -0.96 11.64 -13.01
C VAL A 115 -1.61 10.46 -12.28
N VAL A 116 -0.82 9.49 -11.80
CA VAL A 116 -1.32 8.34 -11.03
C VAL A 116 -1.63 8.73 -9.57
N VAL A 117 -0.76 9.53 -8.94
CA VAL A 117 -0.86 9.85 -7.50
C VAL A 117 -1.83 11.00 -7.23
N VAL A 118 -1.92 12.01 -8.11
CA VAL A 118 -2.84 13.15 -7.95
C VAL A 118 -4.31 12.73 -7.77
N PRO A 119 -4.90 11.85 -8.61
CA PRO A 119 -6.29 11.43 -8.45
C PRO A 119 -6.51 10.63 -7.17
N HIS A 120 -5.45 10.05 -6.61
CA HIS A 120 -5.53 9.33 -5.35
C HIS A 120 -5.92 10.22 -4.18
N PHE A 121 -5.48 11.48 -4.17
CA PHE A 121 -5.79 12.47 -3.13
C PHE A 121 -7.18 13.11 -3.28
N ILE A 122 -7.90 12.83 -4.37
CA ILE A 122 -9.28 13.27 -4.53
C ILE A 122 -10.16 12.53 -3.53
N SER A 123 -11.12 13.25 -2.92
CA SER A 123 -12.08 12.71 -1.95
C SER A 123 -12.73 11.41 -2.44
N ALA A 124 -12.81 10.42 -1.54
CA ALA A 124 -13.40 9.12 -1.81
C ALA A 124 -14.83 9.24 -2.38
N LEU A 125 -15.61 10.22 -1.90
CA LEU A 125 -16.98 10.43 -2.39
C LEU A 125 -17.04 10.78 -3.87
N VAL A 126 -16.14 11.66 -4.35
CA VAL A 126 -16.09 12.05 -5.76
C VAL A 126 -15.77 10.85 -6.64
N ARG A 127 -14.83 10.00 -6.20
CA ARG A 127 -14.48 8.76 -6.91
C ARG A 127 -15.66 7.79 -6.96
N THR A 128 -16.38 7.64 -5.85
CA THR A 128 -17.59 6.81 -5.79
C THR A 128 -18.65 7.29 -6.76
N TYR A 129 -18.94 8.59 -6.82
CA TYR A 129 -19.90 9.14 -7.79
C TYR A 129 -19.44 8.96 -9.25
N GLY A 130 -18.15 9.13 -9.53
CA GLY A 130 -17.58 8.86 -10.85
C GLY A 130 -17.82 7.42 -11.30
N TRP A 131 -17.56 6.45 -10.41
CA TRP A 131 -17.84 5.04 -10.68
C TRP A 131 -19.34 4.73 -10.80
N ILE A 132 -20.21 5.35 -9.99
CA ILE A 132 -21.66 5.20 -10.11
C ILE A 132 -22.15 5.66 -11.49
N ILE A 133 -21.65 6.79 -11.98
CA ILE A 133 -22.03 7.33 -13.30
C ILE A 133 -21.49 6.45 -14.43
N LEU A 134 -20.26 5.92 -14.31
CA LEU A 134 -19.65 5.09 -15.35
C LEU A 134 -20.23 3.66 -15.42
N LEU A 135 -20.43 3.03 -14.27
CA LEU A 135 -20.86 1.62 -14.13
C LEU A 135 -22.37 1.47 -13.93
N GLY A 136 -23.11 2.58 -13.85
CA GLY A 136 -24.57 2.56 -13.77
C GLY A 136 -25.21 1.87 -14.97
N GLU A 137 -26.49 1.51 -14.85
CA GLU A 137 -27.24 0.84 -15.92
C GLU A 137 -27.26 1.64 -17.23
N HIS A 138 -27.34 2.97 -17.12
CA HIS A 138 -27.25 3.91 -18.25
C HIS A 138 -25.87 4.57 -18.40
N GLY A 139 -24.85 4.02 -17.74
CA GLY A 139 -23.49 4.55 -17.75
C GLY A 139 -22.77 4.29 -19.08
N VAL A 140 -21.66 5.01 -19.28
CA VAL A 140 -20.85 4.93 -20.51
C VAL A 140 -20.41 3.50 -20.81
N VAL A 141 -20.07 2.70 -19.79
CA VAL A 141 -19.61 1.32 -19.98
C VAL A 141 -20.73 0.45 -20.57
N ASN A 142 -21.94 0.55 -20.04
CA ASN A 142 -23.09 -0.22 -20.54
C ASN A 142 -23.56 0.26 -21.92
N GLN A 143 -23.49 1.57 -22.19
CA GLN A 143 -23.79 2.11 -23.52
C GLN A 143 -22.83 1.54 -24.57
N VAL A 144 -21.52 1.58 -24.30
CA VAL A 144 -20.50 1.01 -25.21
C VAL A 144 -20.72 -0.49 -25.43
N MET A 145 -21.08 -1.27 -24.40
CA MET A 145 -21.41 -2.69 -24.54
C MET A 145 -22.67 -2.93 -25.39
N THR A 146 -23.66 -2.05 -25.28
CA THR A 146 -24.89 -2.10 -26.08
C THR A 146 -24.59 -1.77 -27.55
N ASP A 147 -23.76 -0.76 -27.80
CA ASP A 147 -23.31 -0.37 -29.15
C ASP A 147 -22.45 -1.46 -29.82
N LEU A 148 -21.70 -2.23 -29.02
CA LEU A 148 -20.94 -3.40 -29.45
C LEU A 148 -21.81 -4.65 -29.66
N TRP A 149 -23.14 -4.55 -29.51
CA TRP A 149 -24.09 -5.66 -29.63
C TRP A 149 -23.75 -6.87 -28.73
N VAL A 150 -23.22 -6.62 -27.53
CA VAL A 150 -22.90 -7.68 -26.58
C VAL A 150 -24.21 -8.35 -26.10
N PRO A 151 -24.37 -9.66 -26.28
CA PRO A 151 -25.59 -10.35 -25.87
C PRO A 151 -25.75 -10.29 -24.33
N GLY A 152 -26.90 -9.80 -23.87
CA GLY A 152 -27.22 -9.67 -22.45
C GLY A 152 -26.97 -8.29 -21.82
N ALA A 153 -26.51 -7.30 -22.59
CA ALA A 153 -26.45 -5.91 -22.14
C ALA A 153 -27.87 -5.28 -22.07
N PRO A 154 -28.13 -4.36 -21.10
CA PRO A 154 -27.20 -3.83 -20.10
C PRO A 154 -26.99 -4.76 -18.90
N PHE A 155 -25.75 -4.81 -18.40
CA PHE A 155 -25.41 -5.61 -17.22
C PHE A 155 -25.48 -4.76 -15.94
N GLN A 156 -25.89 -5.38 -14.82
CA GLN A 156 -25.84 -4.76 -13.50
C GLN A 156 -24.40 -4.80 -12.96
N LEU A 157 -23.58 -3.86 -13.44
CA LEU A 157 -22.17 -3.69 -13.06
C LEU A 157 -22.02 -2.97 -11.71
N LEU A 158 -22.94 -2.05 -11.41
CA LEU A 158 -23.01 -1.36 -10.12
C LEU A 158 -23.60 -2.28 -9.05
N TYR A 159 -23.07 -2.21 -7.83
CA TYR A 159 -23.47 -3.05 -6.68
C TYR A 159 -23.22 -4.55 -6.86
N ASN A 160 -22.34 -4.94 -7.78
CA ASN A 160 -21.91 -6.32 -8.00
C ASN A 160 -20.40 -6.48 -7.77
N GLU A 161 -19.92 -7.72 -7.75
CA GLU A 161 -18.52 -8.09 -7.53
C GLU A 161 -17.56 -7.36 -8.48
N LEU A 162 -17.91 -7.26 -9.77
CA LEU A 162 -17.12 -6.53 -10.76
C LEU A 162 -16.95 -5.04 -10.41
N GLY A 163 -18.03 -4.38 -9.98
CA GLY A 163 -17.98 -2.98 -9.56
C GLY A 163 -17.07 -2.79 -8.34
N VAL A 164 -17.09 -3.74 -7.40
CA VAL A 164 -16.19 -3.74 -6.23
C VAL A 164 -14.73 -3.93 -6.66
N ILE A 165 -14.43 -4.88 -7.54
CA ILE A 165 -13.07 -5.14 -8.04
C ILE A 165 -12.53 -3.90 -8.77
N ILE A 166 -13.33 -3.28 -9.65
CA ILE A 166 -12.93 -2.07 -10.38
C ILE A 166 -12.70 -0.89 -9.42
N GLY A 167 -13.63 -0.66 -8.49
CA GLY A 167 -13.51 0.41 -7.51
C GLY A 167 -12.29 0.25 -6.61
N THR A 168 -12.10 -0.93 -6.03
CA THR A 168 -10.99 -1.21 -5.09
C THR A 168 -9.63 -1.27 -5.80
N SER A 169 -9.55 -1.82 -7.01
CA SER A 169 -8.31 -1.79 -7.80
C SER A 169 -7.89 -0.36 -8.12
N SER A 170 -8.82 0.53 -8.49
CA SER A 170 -8.52 1.94 -8.74
C SER A 170 -7.93 2.68 -7.52
N VAL A 171 -8.22 2.21 -6.30
CA VAL A 171 -7.66 2.74 -5.05
C VAL A 171 -6.28 2.14 -4.75
N MET A 172 -6.07 0.86 -5.04
CA MET A 172 -4.80 0.16 -4.79
C MET A 172 -3.71 0.49 -5.81
N LEU A 173 -4.08 0.77 -7.07
CA LEU A 173 -3.15 1.07 -8.16
C LEU A 173 -2.07 2.12 -7.82
N PRO A 174 -2.38 3.33 -7.31
CA PRO A 174 -1.35 4.33 -7.04
C PRO A 174 -0.34 3.89 -5.97
N TYR A 175 -0.79 3.14 -4.96
CA TYR A 175 0.10 2.58 -3.94
C TYR A 175 1.01 1.51 -4.52
N THR A 176 0.46 0.58 -5.31
CA THR A 176 1.23 -0.50 -5.93
C THR A 176 2.29 0.06 -6.89
N VAL A 177 1.95 1.04 -7.71
CA VAL A 177 2.90 1.72 -8.61
C VAL A 177 4.03 2.39 -7.83
N LEU A 178 3.69 3.13 -6.75
CA LEU A 178 4.69 3.78 -5.90
C LEU A 178 5.70 2.79 -5.29
N VAL A 179 5.21 1.66 -4.80
CA VAL A 179 6.05 0.59 -4.20
C VAL A 179 6.93 -0.05 -5.28
N LEU A 180 6.35 -0.42 -6.42
CA LEU A 180 7.06 -1.09 -7.51
C LEU A 180 8.12 -0.19 -8.16
N TYR A 181 7.80 1.07 -8.42
CA TYR A 181 8.75 2.03 -8.98
C TYR A 181 9.97 2.22 -8.06
N GLY A 182 9.74 2.35 -6.74
CA GLY A 182 10.81 2.43 -5.75
C GLY A 182 11.69 1.18 -5.74
N ALA A 183 11.09 -0.01 -5.81
CA ALA A 183 11.81 -1.28 -5.87
C ALA A 183 12.64 -1.41 -7.15
N MET A 184 12.07 -1.12 -8.32
CA MET A 184 12.74 -1.24 -9.62
C MET A 184 13.93 -0.28 -9.74
N ARG A 185 13.76 1.00 -9.36
CA ARG A 185 14.89 1.95 -9.34
C ARG A 185 15.98 1.57 -8.34
N GLY A 186 15.60 0.93 -7.22
CA GLY A 186 16.55 0.43 -6.24
C GLY A 186 17.44 -0.70 -6.79
N VAL A 187 16.89 -1.57 -7.65
CA VAL A 187 17.60 -2.66 -8.31
C VAL A 187 18.55 -2.13 -9.39
N ASP A 188 18.08 -1.22 -10.24
CA ASP A 188 18.87 -0.66 -11.36
C ASP A 188 20.16 0.03 -10.87
N ARG A 189 20.06 0.73 -9.72
CA ARG A 189 21.21 1.41 -9.09
C ARG A 189 22.23 0.47 -8.44
N ARG A 190 21.87 -0.79 -8.16
CA ARG A 190 22.78 -1.82 -7.65
C ARG A 190 23.42 -2.66 -8.75
N CYS A 191 22.81 -2.69 -9.94
CA CYS A 191 23.26 -3.48 -11.07
C CYS A 191 23.84 -2.62 -12.22
N SER A 192 24.13 -1.34 -12.00
CA SER A 192 24.94 -0.58 -12.96
C SER A 192 26.32 -1.24 -13.04
N PRO A 193 26.75 -1.78 -14.19
CA PRO A 193 28.08 -2.35 -14.33
C PRO A 193 29.09 -1.31 -13.88
N ARG A 194 29.97 -1.66 -12.94
CA ARG A 194 31.10 -0.80 -12.62
C ARG A 194 31.84 -0.56 -13.93
N PRO A 195 32.02 0.69 -14.37
CA PRO A 195 32.77 0.94 -15.59
C PRO A 195 34.14 0.27 -15.43
N PRO A 196 34.60 -0.49 -16.43
CA PRO A 196 35.88 -1.18 -16.34
C PRO A 196 36.97 -0.14 -16.08
N ALA A 197 38.04 -0.54 -15.38
CA ALA A 197 39.05 0.38 -14.82
C ALA A 197 39.76 1.30 -15.84
N TRP A 198 39.52 1.11 -17.13
CA TRP A 198 40.06 1.89 -18.24
C TRP A 198 39.07 2.93 -18.80
N ALA A 199 37.82 2.98 -18.33
CA ALA A 199 36.83 3.91 -18.85
C ALA A 199 37.12 5.35 -18.37
N PRO A 200 37.21 6.33 -19.29
CA PRO A 200 37.51 7.72 -18.93
C PRO A 200 36.39 8.35 -18.10
N ASP A 201 36.78 9.25 -17.19
CA ASP A 201 35.91 9.92 -16.21
C ASP A 201 34.86 10.80 -16.92
N GLY A 202 33.69 10.25 -17.23
CA GLY A 202 32.62 11.02 -17.89
C GLY A 202 31.31 10.32 -18.22
N TRP A 203 31.07 9.09 -17.74
CA TRP A 203 29.85 8.30 -18.00
C TRP A 203 29.03 8.06 -16.74
#